data_AF-A0A9W9IBV8-F1
#
_entry.id   AF-A0A9W9IBV8-F1
#
_cell.length_a   1.000
_cell.length_b   1.000
_cell.length_c   1.000
_cell.angle_alpha   90.00
_cell.angle_beta   90.00
_cell.angle_gamma   90.00
#
_symmetry.space_group_name_H-M   'P 1'
#
loop_
_entity.id
_entity.type
_entity.pdbx_description
1 polymer ?
#
loop_
_entity_poly.entity_id
_entity_poly.type
_entity_poly.pdbx_seq_one_letter_code
_entity_poly.pdbx_strand_id
1 'polypeptide(L)'
;MPSVDDLSEEEFMTMLRKPEIGLTRRSDRKDVEPSIPEYIVRPASYRTLWNPSQSIKIIDFRESFLRTTVPRTLYTPLPIPAPEIIFQDRIDYLNLRVWQLFELFIGQPPFDIFLLTPKILVDQMLDIATDDLPERWQNIRETMNAGDSKTTEITGPSLQQWLEDMYFDCALKPNLTREAIASLGHIIGRLLRLEPSARASARDILNDPWFKE
;
A
#
# COMPACT_ATOMS: atom_id res chain seq x y z
N MET A 1 7.15 -20.39 1.99
CA MET A 1 8.36 -20.07 2.79
C MET A 1 9.52 -20.80 2.16
N PRO A 2 10.70 -20.18 1.98
CA PRO A 2 11.87 -20.94 1.54
C PRO A 2 12.09 -22.12 2.50
N SER A 3 12.48 -23.29 1.95
CA SER A 3 12.82 -24.51 2.70
C SER A 3 11.72 -25.17 3.55
N VAL A 4 10.43 -24.89 3.30
CA VAL A 4 9.32 -25.62 3.93
C VAL A 4 8.82 -26.76 3.06
N ASP A 5 9.05 -26.67 1.74
CA ASP A 5 8.52 -27.63 0.75
C ASP A 5 9.06 -29.06 0.95
N ASP A 6 10.21 -29.19 1.63
CA ASP A 6 10.88 -30.47 1.91
C ASP A 6 10.71 -30.95 3.37
N LEU A 7 10.00 -30.19 4.22
CA LEU A 7 9.79 -30.56 5.62
C LEU A 7 8.69 -31.61 5.75
N SER A 8 8.92 -32.61 6.59
CA SER A 8 7.85 -33.48 7.08
C SER A 8 6.86 -32.70 7.95
N GLU A 9 5.65 -33.24 8.11
CA GLU A 9 4.62 -32.61 8.96
C GLU A 9 5.10 -32.42 10.40
N GLU A 10 5.87 -33.36 10.96
CA GLU A 10 6.40 -33.23 12.32
C GLU A 10 7.45 -32.12 12.44
N GLU A 11 8.31 -31.98 11.44
CA GLU A 11 9.30 -30.89 11.39
C GLU A 11 8.62 -29.53 11.23
N PHE A 12 7.57 -29.46 10.40
CA PHE A 12 6.76 -28.26 10.23
C PHE A 12 6.03 -27.87 11.52
N MET A 13 5.42 -28.82 12.21
CA MET A 13 4.76 -28.61 13.51
C MET A 13 5.75 -28.25 14.62
N THR A 14 7.00 -28.73 14.54
CA THR A 14 8.07 -28.32 15.46
C THR A 14 8.49 -26.88 15.18
N MET A 15 8.60 -26.51 13.90
CA MET A 15 8.99 -25.18 13.45
C MET A 15 7.96 -24.11 13.83
N LEU A 16 6.67 -24.36 13.54
CA LEU A 16 5.59 -23.40 13.78
C LEU A 16 4.87 -23.57 15.13
N ARG A 17 5.22 -24.62 15.88
CA ARG A 17 4.50 -25.13 17.06
C ARG A 17 3.15 -25.73 16.67
N LYS A 18 2.56 -26.48 17.60
CA LYS A 18 1.21 -27.00 17.42
C LYS A 18 0.20 -25.85 17.30
N PRO A 19 -0.75 -25.94 16.35
CA PRO A 19 -1.76 -24.90 16.17
C PRO A 19 -2.61 -24.73 17.43
N GLU A 20 -2.83 -23.48 17.80
CA GLU A 20 -3.75 -23.14 18.88
C GLU A 20 -5.17 -23.10 18.34
N ILE A 21 -6.04 -23.95 18.88
CA ILE A 21 -7.43 -24.10 18.45
C ILE A 21 -8.38 -23.43 19.43
N GLY A 22 -9.37 -22.72 18.91
CA GLY A 22 -10.52 -22.22 19.66
C GLY A 22 -11.77 -22.95 19.22
N LEU A 23 -12.50 -23.58 20.14
CA LEU A 23 -13.76 -24.24 19.80
C LEU A 23 -14.85 -23.20 19.54
N THR A 24 -15.56 -23.36 18.43
CA THR A 24 -16.71 -22.52 18.12
C THR A 24 -17.89 -22.98 18.97
N ARG A 25 -18.54 -22.04 19.65
CA ARG A 25 -19.74 -22.31 20.44
C ARG A 25 -20.78 -21.25 20.14
N ARG A 26 -22.03 -21.67 19.97
CA ARG A 26 -23.13 -20.72 19.90
C ARG A 26 -23.34 -20.07 21.27
N SER A 27 -23.59 -18.77 21.28
CA SER A 27 -23.88 -18.01 22.50
C SER A 27 -25.14 -18.51 23.22
N ASP A 28 -26.06 -19.13 22.47
CA ASP A 28 -27.30 -19.75 22.97
C ASP A 28 -27.12 -21.19 23.49
N ARG A 29 -25.88 -21.71 23.52
CA ARG A 29 -25.50 -23.08 23.95
C ARG A 29 -26.12 -24.22 23.15
N LYS A 30 -26.69 -23.95 21.97
CA LYS A 30 -27.14 -25.01 21.06
C LYS A 30 -25.98 -25.58 20.23
N ASP A 31 -26.25 -26.68 19.55
CA ASP A 31 -25.30 -27.29 18.63
C ASP A 31 -24.96 -26.36 17.46
N VAL A 32 -23.68 -26.38 17.08
CA VAL A 32 -23.16 -25.59 15.96
C VAL A 32 -23.73 -26.15 14.65
N GLU A 33 -24.18 -25.26 13.77
CA GLU A 33 -24.75 -25.69 12.48
C GLU A 33 -23.65 -26.27 11.57
N PRO A 34 -23.97 -27.21 10.66
CA PRO A 34 -22.98 -27.82 9.77
C PRO A 34 -22.22 -26.83 8.87
N SER A 35 -22.77 -25.64 8.68
CA SER A 35 -22.18 -24.54 7.90
C SER A 35 -21.14 -23.72 8.67
N ILE A 36 -21.03 -23.92 9.99
CA ILE A 36 -20.11 -23.20 10.86
C ILE A 36 -18.99 -24.17 11.28
N PRO A 37 -17.70 -23.79 11.14
CA PRO A 37 -16.60 -24.66 11.53
C PRO A 37 -16.61 -24.92 13.04
N GLU A 38 -16.36 -26.17 13.42
CA GLU A 38 -16.34 -26.64 14.82
C GLU A 38 -15.24 -25.95 15.65
N TYR A 39 -14.17 -25.50 14.99
CA TYR A 39 -13.07 -24.78 15.60
C TYR A 39 -12.51 -23.72 14.66
N ILE A 40 -11.88 -22.72 15.26
CA ILE A 40 -11.02 -21.76 14.59
C ILE A 40 -9.57 -22.04 14.98
N VAL A 41 -8.64 -21.70 14.09
CA VAL A 41 -7.20 -21.85 14.33
C VAL A 41 -6.60 -20.46 14.44
N ARG A 42 -5.85 -20.21 15.52
CA ARG A 42 -5.11 -18.97 15.66
C ARG A 42 -4.02 -18.91 14.57
N PRO A 43 -3.89 -17.78 13.84
CA PRO A 43 -2.81 -17.64 12.86
C PRO A 43 -1.43 -17.84 13.51
N ALA A 44 -0.57 -18.63 12.85
CA ALA A 44 0.80 -18.81 13.29
C ALA A 44 1.60 -17.50 13.19
N SER A 45 2.50 -17.27 14.15
CA SER A 45 3.38 -16.09 14.15
C SER A 45 4.70 -16.43 13.49
N TYR A 46 5.00 -15.77 12.38
CA TYR A 46 6.23 -15.99 11.60
C TYR A 46 7.35 -15.00 11.94
N ARG A 47 7.15 -14.10 12.92
CA ARG A 47 8.10 -13.00 13.22
C ARG A 47 9.54 -13.46 13.49
N THR A 48 9.71 -14.67 14.04
CA THR A 48 11.03 -15.24 14.38
C THR A 48 11.67 -16.03 13.23
N LEU A 49 10.92 -16.31 12.16
CA LEU A 49 11.36 -17.10 11.01
C LEU A 49 11.75 -16.22 9.81
N TRP A 50 11.55 -14.91 9.95
CA TRP A 50 11.95 -13.92 8.97
C TRP A 50 13.48 -13.79 8.96
N ASN A 51 14.10 -14.17 7.85
CA ASN A 51 15.50 -13.87 7.58
C ASN A 51 15.55 -12.76 6.50
N PRO A 52 16.19 -11.61 6.76
CA PRO A 52 16.31 -10.51 5.80
C PRO A 52 16.91 -10.93 4.44
N SER A 53 17.70 -12.01 4.42
CA SER A 53 18.32 -12.56 3.20
C SER A 53 17.39 -13.46 2.38
N GLN A 54 16.12 -13.64 2.77
CA GLN A 54 15.17 -14.46 2.02
C GLN A 54 14.69 -13.75 0.76
N SER A 55 14.61 -14.51 -0.33
CA SER A 55 14.00 -14.04 -1.58
C SER A 55 12.51 -13.74 -1.38
N ILE A 56 12.09 -12.52 -1.68
CA ILE A 56 10.67 -12.13 -1.70
C ILE A 56 10.06 -12.57 -3.05
N LYS A 57 8.86 -13.14 -3.01
CA LYS A 57 8.09 -13.52 -4.21
C LYS A 57 6.73 -12.84 -4.17
N ILE A 58 6.32 -12.26 -5.29
CA ILE A 58 4.96 -11.72 -5.46
C ILE A 58 4.02 -12.90 -5.75
N ILE A 59 2.93 -12.97 -5.00
CA ILE A 59 1.87 -13.98 -5.16
C ILE A 59 0.52 -13.29 -5.38
N ASP A 60 -0.52 -14.09 -5.59
CA ASP A 60 -1.89 -13.64 -5.81
C ASP A 60 -2.05 -12.72 -7.03
N PHE A 61 -2.05 -13.35 -8.21
CA PHE A 61 -2.23 -12.68 -9.50
C PHE A 61 -3.71 -12.58 -9.92
N ARG A 62 -4.66 -12.75 -9.00
CA ARG A 62 -6.11 -12.78 -9.32
C ARG A 62 -6.58 -11.50 -10.04
N GLU A 63 -6.07 -10.35 -9.61
CA GLU A 63 -6.37 -9.04 -10.19
C GLU A 63 -5.29 -8.56 -11.17
N SER A 64 -4.52 -9.47 -11.76
CA SER A 64 -3.51 -9.14 -12.78
C SER A 64 -4.12 -9.15 -14.19
N PHE A 65 -3.66 -8.23 -15.04
CA PHE A 65 -4.12 -8.11 -16.41
C PHE A 65 -2.95 -7.86 -17.38
N LEU A 66 -3.14 -8.21 -18.64
CA LEU A 66 -2.20 -7.92 -19.71
C LEU A 66 -2.40 -6.50 -20.24
N ARG A 67 -1.35 -5.91 -20.82
CA ARG A 67 -1.40 -4.56 -21.43
C ARG A 67 -2.47 -4.44 -22.52
N THR A 68 -2.78 -5.52 -23.21
CA THR A 68 -3.80 -5.57 -24.26
C THR A 68 -5.22 -5.69 -23.73
N THR A 69 -5.37 -5.96 -22.43
CA THR A 69 -6.63 -6.40 -21.81
C THR A 69 -6.86 -5.64 -20.51
N VAL A 70 -6.67 -4.32 -20.54
CA VAL A 70 -6.81 -3.45 -19.37
C VAL A 70 -8.29 -3.43 -18.94
N PRO A 71 -8.61 -3.80 -17.69
CA PRO A 71 -9.98 -3.75 -17.19
C PRO A 71 -10.42 -2.29 -17.02
N ARG A 72 -11.73 -2.06 -17.08
CA ARG A 72 -12.29 -0.72 -16.85
C ARG A 72 -12.27 -0.30 -15.38
N THR A 73 -12.23 -1.28 -14.48
CA THR A 73 -12.30 -1.10 -13.03
C THR A 73 -11.32 -2.06 -12.36
N LEU A 74 -10.72 -1.62 -11.26
CA LEU A 74 -9.82 -2.42 -10.44
C LEU A 74 -10.34 -2.48 -9.01
N TYR A 75 -10.36 -3.69 -8.45
CA TYR A 75 -10.71 -3.90 -7.05
C TYR A 75 -9.42 -3.94 -6.22
N THR A 76 -8.93 -2.78 -5.78
CA THR A 76 -7.75 -2.69 -4.92
C THR A 76 -8.13 -2.89 -3.45
N PRO A 77 -7.37 -3.68 -2.65
CA PRO A 77 -7.68 -3.94 -1.24
C PRO A 77 -7.69 -2.70 -0.35
N LEU A 78 -6.94 -1.66 -0.73
CA LEU A 78 -6.94 -0.35 -0.07
C LEU A 78 -7.82 0.63 -0.86
N PRO A 79 -8.60 1.49 -0.18
CA PRO A 79 -9.48 2.49 -0.80
C PRO A 79 -8.70 3.70 -1.35
N ILE A 80 -7.48 3.47 -1.83
CA ILE A 80 -6.60 4.50 -2.39
C ILE A 80 -6.40 4.14 -3.87
N PRO A 81 -7.40 4.43 -4.74
CA PRO A 81 -7.24 4.27 -6.17
C PRO A 81 -6.12 5.18 -6.67
N ALA A 82 -5.40 4.76 -7.72
CA ALA A 82 -4.50 5.67 -8.43
C ALA A 82 -5.29 6.85 -9.05
N PRO A 83 -4.66 8.03 -9.22
CA PRO A 83 -5.38 9.22 -9.62
C PRO A 83 -6.10 9.07 -10.97
N GLU A 84 -5.52 8.35 -11.94
CA GLU A 84 -6.16 8.06 -13.23
C GLU A 84 -7.48 7.31 -13.10
N ILE A 85 -7.67 6.50 -12.05
CA ILE A 85 -8.95 5.83 -11.78
C ILE A 85 -9.99 6.84 -11.28
N ILE A 86 -9.58 7.75 -10.39
CA ILE A 86 -10.46 8.80 -9.84
C ILE A 86 -10.92 9.74 -10.95
N PHE A 87 -10.01 10.12 -11.84
CA PHE A 87 -10.26 10.98 -12.99
C PHE A 87 -10.83 10.24 -14.21
N GLN A 88 -11.15 8.95 -14.09
CA GLN A 88 -11.74 8.12 -15.15
C GLN A 88 -10.93 8.14 -16.46
N ASP A 89 -9.61 8.19 -16.33
CA ASP A 89 -8.66 8.22 -17.43
C ASP A 89 -8.15 6.80 -17.75
N ARG A 90 -7.34 6.67 -18.79
CA ARG A 90 -6.71 5.40 -19.17
C ARG A 90 -5.78 4.94 -18.06
N ILE A 91 -6.06 3.74 -17.55
CA ILE A 91 -5.23 3.08 -16.55
C ILE A 91 -3.88 2.71 -17.17
N ASP A 92 -2.80 3.26 -16.62
CA ASP A 92 -1.44 2.82 -16.94
C ASP A 92 -1.02 1.71 -15.97
N TYR A 93 -0.34 0.70 -16.49
CA TYR A 93 0.01 -0.54 -15.79
C TYR A 93 1.13 -0.36 -14.76
N LEU A 94 1.81 0.78 -14.77
CA LEU A 94 3.13 0.90 -14.15
C LEU A 94 3.09 1.07 -12.63
N ASN A 95 2.04 1.67 -12.03
CA ASN A 95 2.22 2.29 -10.70
C ASN A 95 1.04 2.22 -9.71
N LEU A 96 0.16 1.23 -9.83
CA LEU A 96 -0.93 1.02 -8.85
C LEU A 96 -0.45 0.64 -7.44
N ARG A 97 0.83 0.26 -7.28
CA ARG A 97 1.37 -0.30 -6.03
C ARG A 97 2.42 0.58 -5.33
N VAL A 98 2.64 1.81 -5.80
CA VAL A 98 3.67 2.69 -5.20
C VAL A 98 3.32 3.06 -3.75
N TRP A 99 2.04 3.25 -3.44
CA TRP A 99 1.58 3.55 -2.09
C TRP A 99 2.03 2.51 -1.05
N GLN A 100 2.18 1.25 -1.48
CA GLN A 100 2.66 0.16 -0.61
C GLN A 100 4.12 0.32 -0.22
N LEU A 101 4.94 1.02 -1.02
CA LEU A 101 6.34 1.29 -0.66
C LEU A 101 6.41 2.30 0.48
N PHE A 102 5.60 3.36 0.44
CA PHE A 102 5.49 4.30 1.56
C PHE A 102 5.05 3.57 2.84
N GLU A 103 3.98 2.77 2.73
CA GLU A 103 3.47 1.99 3.86
C GLU A 103 4.48 0.99 4.41
N LEU A 104 5.35 0.41 3.57
CA LEU A 104 6.39 -0.53 4.02
C LEU A 104 7.39 0.12 4.99
N PHE A 105 7.75 1.39 4.76
CA PHE A 105 8.72 2.10 5.60
C PHE A 105 8.08 2.80 6.79
N ILE A 106 6.87 3.35 6.60
CA ILE A 106 6.20 4.21 7.58
C ILE A 106 5.19 3.42 8.44
N GLY A 107 4.71 2.27 7.95
CA GLY A 107 3.72 1.43 8.63
C GLY A 107 2.27 1.87 8.43
N GLN A 108 2.03 2.91 7.63
CA GLN A 108 0.71 3.44 7.30
C GLN A 108 0.72 4.04 5.88
N PRO A 109 -0.43 4.14 5.19
CA PRO A 109 -0.51 4.77 3.88
C PRO A 109 -0.10 6.26 3.92
N PRO A 110 0.28 6.84 2.77
CA PRO A 110 0.66 8.26 2.69
C PRO A 110 -0.52 9.23 2.83
N PHE A 111 -1.75 8.72 2.92
CA PHE A 111 -2.98 9.49 2.92
C PHE A 111 -3.78 9.20 4.18
N ASP A 112 -4.45 10.23 4.71
CA ASP A 112 -5.41 10.04 5.80
C ASP A 112 -6.69 9.40 5.23
N ILE A 113 -6.97 8.18 5.68
CA ILE A 113 -8.13 7.39 5.26
C ILE A 113 -9.40 7.69 6.07
N PHE A 114 -9.32 8.54 7.10
CA PHE A 114 -10.47 8.91 7.91
C PHE A 114 -11.40 9.85 7.12
N LEU A 115 -12.69 9.50 7.03
CA LEU A 115 -13.70 10.23 6.24
C LEU A 115 -13.29 10.47 4.77
N LEU A 116 -12.51 9.54 4.21
CA LEU A 116 -11.98 9.66 2.85
C LEU A 116 -13.10 9.78 1.81
N THR A 117 -13.03 10.85 1.02
CA THR A 117 -13.83 11.03 -0.21
C THR A 117 -12.89 11.16 -1.40
N PRO A 118 -13.35 10.92 -2.65
CA PRO A 118 -12.50 11.14 -3.83
C PRO A 118 -11.89 12.53 -3.89
N LYS A 119 -12.63 13.57 -3.46
CA LYS A 119 -12.12 14.94 -3.39
C LYS A 119 -10.98 15.08 -2.38
N ILE A 120 -11.19 14.62 -1.14
CA ILE A 120 -10.18 14.69 -0.07
C ILE A 120 -8.91 13.93 -0.49
N LEU A 121 -9.08 12.77 -1.12
CA LEU A 121 -7.94 12.00 -1.63
C LEU A 121 -7.15 12.78 -2.69
N VAL A 122 -7.84 13.41 -3.64
CA VAL A 122 -7.20 14.25 -4.66
C VAL A 122 -6.51 15.46 -4.04
N ASP A 123 -7.12 16.09 -3.03
CA ASP A 123 -6.49 17.20 -2.29
C ASP A 123 -5.15 16.76 -1.70
N GLN A 124 -5.13 15.63 -0.98
CA GLN A 124 -3.91 15.10 -0.37
C GLN A 124 -2.89 14.63 -1.43
N MET A 125 -3.33 14.04 -2.54
CA MET A 125 -2.46 13.68 -3.66
C MET A 125 -1.75 14.91 -4.23
N LEU A 126 -2.44 16.05 -4.35
CA LEU A 126 -1.88 17.29 -4.85
C LEU A 126 -0.86 17.91 -3.88
N ASP A 127 -1.12 17.82 -2.56
CA ASP A 127 -0.17 18.31 -1.54
C ASP A 127 1.17 17.55 -1.56
N ILE A 128 1.14 16.25 -1.87
CA ILE A 128 2.35 15.41 -1.90
C ILE A 128 2.98 15.24 -3.30
N ALA A 129 2.24 15.57 -4.36
CA ALA A 129 2.73 15.42 -5.73
C ALA A 129 3.90 16.35 -6.00
N THR A 130 4.79 15.92 -6.89
CA THR A 130 5.96 16.71 -7.33
C THR A 130 5.74 17.36 -8.69
N ASP A 131 4.60 17.10 -9.32
CA ASP A 131 4.19 17.57 -10.64
C ASP A 131 2.79 18.21 -10.59
N ASP A 132 2.51 19.03 -11.60
CA ASP A 132 1.24 19.71 -11.73
C ASP A 132 0.11 18.74 -12.13
N LEU A 133 -1.12 19.09 -11.76
CA LEU A 133 -2.30 18.35 -12.21
C LEU A 133 -2.37 18.36 -13.75
N PRO A 134 -2.45 17.18 -14.41
CA PRO A 134 -2.58 17.13 -15.86
C PRO A 134 -3.79 17.92 -16.37
N GLU A 135 -3.63 18.67 -17.47
CA GLU A 135 -4.68 19.54 -18.02
C GLU A 135 -6.02 18.81 -18.23
N ARG A 136 -5.95 17.57 -18.70
CA ARG A 136 -7.13 16.72 -18.93
C ARG A 136 -7.93 16.40 -17.66
N TRP A 137 -7.35 16.53 -16.47
CA TRP A 137 -8.00 16.26 -15.18
C TRP A 137 -8.57 17.53 -14.53
N GLN A 138 -8.20 18.73 -15.01
CA GLN A 138 -8.60 20.01 -14.41
C GLN A 138 -10.13 20.21 -14.39
N ASN A 139 -10.82 19.86 -15.48
CA ASN A 139 -12.27 20.07 -15.59
C ASN A 139 -13.07 19.17 -14.61
N ILE A 140 -12.60 17.93 -14.40
CA ILE A 140 -13.16 17.01 -13.42
C ILE A 140 -12.88 17.53 -12.00
N ARG A 141 -11.69 18.08 -11.76
CA ARG A 141 -11.30 18.71 -10.50
C ARG A 141 -12.19 19.91 -10.16
N GLU A 142 -12.48 20.78 -11.13
CA GLU A 142 -13.40 21.90 -10.96
C GLU A 142 -14.81 21.42 -10.61
N THR A 143 -15.29 20.36 -11.26
CA THR A 143 -16.59 19.75 -10.97
C THR A 143 -16.65 19.19 -9.54
N MET A 144 -15.57 18.59 -9.03
CA MET A 144 -15.48 18.13 -7.63
C MET A 144 -15.58 19.29 -6.63
N ASN A 145 -15.13 20.49 -7.01
CA ASN A 145 -15.11 21.68 -6.17
C ASN A 145 -16.40 22.52 -6.25
N ALA A 146 -17.28 22.25 -7.22
CA ALA A 146 -18.45 23.07 -7.54
C ALA A 146 -19.56 23.11 -6.45
N GLY A 147 -19.35 22.49 -5.28
CA GLY A 147 -20.26 22.50 -4.13
C GLY A 147 -19.68 23.10 -2.84
N ASP A 148 -18.40 23.46 -2.80
CA ASP A 148 -17.74 23.97 -1.59
C ASP A 148 -17.59 25.49 -1.63
N SER A 149 -18.16 26.16 -0.62
CA SER A 149 -17.89 27.58 -0.39
C SER A 149 -16.45 27.74 0.09
N LYS A 150 -15.57 28.36 -0.72
CA LYS A 150 -14.16 28.72 -0.44
C LYS A 150 -13.66 28.24 0.93
N THR A 151 -13.32 26.96 1.02
CA THR A 151 -12.49 26.47 2.12
C THR A 151 -11.12 27.08 1.95
N THR A 152 -10.66 27.83 2.96
CA THR A 152 -9.26 28.23 3.11
C THR A 152 -8.36 27.06 2.73
N GLU A 153 -7.51 27.26 1.71
CA GLU A 153 -6.49 26.29 1.29
C GLU A 153 -5.49 26.14 2.44
N ILE A 154 -5.78 25.22 3.36
CA ILE A 154 -4.76 24.69 4.26
C ILE A 154 -3.96 23.73 3.39
N THR A 155 -2.85 24.20 2.85
CA THR A 155 -1.89 23.34 2.12
C THR A 155 -1.39 22.27 3.09
N GLY A 156 -1.56 21.00 2.70
CA GLY A 156 -1.03 19.87 3.45
C GLY A 156 0.50 19.85 3.47
N PRO A 157 1.12 18.97 4.27
CA PRO A 157 2.57 18.84 4.29
C PRO A 157 3.07 18.30 2.95
N SER A 158 4.24 18.78 2.52
CA SER A 158 4.95 18.17 1.38
C SER A 158 5.28 16.69 1.67
N LEU A 159 5.49 15.89 0.61
CA LEU A 159 5.88 14.47 0.74
C LEU A 159 7.08 14.27 1.67
N GLN A 160 8.12 15.10 1.53
CA GLN A 160 9.34 14.99 2.32
C GLN A 160 9.08 15.28 3.81
N GLN A 161 8.34 16.35 4.09
CA GLN A 161 7.97 16.70 5.46
C GLN A 161 7.13 15.60 6.10
N TRP A 162 6.14 15.10 5.37
CA TRP A 162 5.29 14.01 5.84
C TRP A 162 6.07 12.72 6.13
N LEU A 163 7.03 12.36 5.27
CA LEU A 163 7.92 11.21 5.49
C LEU A 163 8.76 11.39 6.75
N GLU A 164 9.35 12.56 6.96
CA GLU A 164 10.18 12.83 8.13
C GLU A 164 9.36 12.82 9.42
N ASP A 165 8.24 13.52 9.44
CA ASP A 165 7.34 13.58 10.60
C ASP A 165 6.88 12.16 10.97
N MET A 166 6.40 11.38 10.00
CA MET A 166 5.90 10.04 10.29
C MET A 166 6.99 9.03 10.64
N TYR A 167 8.17 9.13 10.03
CA TYR A 167 9.26 8.19 10.31
C TYR A 167 9.95 8.48 11.64
N PHE A 168 10.20 9.75 11.98
CA PHE A 168 10.95 10.14 13.18
C PHE A 168 10.08 10.39 14.41
N ASP A 169 8.81 10.78 14.25
CA ASP A 169 7.88 10.97 15.38
C ASP A 169 7.18 9.65 15.77
N CYS A 170 7.39 8.57 15.02
CA CYS A 170 6.95 7.24 15.41
C CYS A 170 7.66 6.77 16.70
N ALA A 171 6.92 6.08 17.59
CA ALA A 171 7.45 5.53 18.85
C ALA A 171 8.51 4.42 18.65
N LEU A 172 8.78 4.00 17.41
CA LEU A 172 9.80 3.04 17.05
C LEU A 172 11.16 3.73 16.96
N LYS A 173 12.24 3.04 17.35
CA LYS A 173 13.59 3.59 17.17
C LYS A 173 13.89 3.68 15.67
N PRO A 174 14.11 4.87 15.11
CA PRO A 174 14.44 5.02 13.69
C PRO A 174 15.76 4.30 13.40
N ASN A 175 15.78 3.50 12.35
CA ASN A 175 16.96 2.74 11.91
C ASN A 175 17.61 3.30 10.64
N LEU A 176 17.00 4.33 10.03
CA LEU A 176 17.51 5.07 8.87
C LEU A 176 17.89 6.50 9.30
N THR A 177 18.89 7.07 8.63
CA THR A 177 19.29 8.47 8.82
C THR A 177 18.33 9.44 8.12
N ARG A 178 18.46 10.75 8.38
CA ARG A 178 17.64 11.74 7.66
C ARG A 178 17.96 11.79 6.17
N GLU A 179 19.23 11.61 5.80
CA GLU A 179 19.69 11.54 4.41
C GLU A 179 19.10 10.32 3.70
N ALA A 180 18.98 9.21 4.43
CA ALA A 180 18.33 8.01 3.96
C ALA A 180 16.85 8.24 3.64
N ILE A 181 16.13 8.89 4.56
CA ILE A 181 14.72 9.24 4.37
C ILE A 181 14.54 10.26 3.24
N ALA A 182 15.44 11.23 3.10
CA ALA A 182 15.41 12.17 1.97
C ALA A 182 15.59 11.48 0.61
N SER A 183 16.51 10.52 0.54
CA SER A 183 16.71 9.72 -0.68
C SER A 183 15.49 8.84 -0.99
N LEU A 184 14.87 8.25 0.04
CA LEU A 184 13.62 7.51 -0.10
C LEU A 184 12.49 8.44 -0.59
N GLY A 185 12.37 9.65 -0.04
CA GLY A 185 11.40 10.65 -0.48
C GLY A 185 11.56 11.04 -1.94
N HIS A 186 12.80 11.15 -2.43
CA HIS A 186 13.08 11.37 -3.85
C HIS A 186 12.58 10.22 -4.73
N ILE A 187 12.85 8.97 -4.34
CA ILE A 187 12.40 7.76 -5.06
C ILE A 187 10.88 7.69 -5.07
N ILE A 188 10.24 7.85 -3.91
CA ILE A 188 8.78 7.81 -3.78
C ILE A 188 8.16 8.93 -4.62
N GLY A 189 8.66 10.16 -4.55
CA GLY A 189 8.13 11.29 -5.32
C GLY A 189 8.14 11.06 -6.83
N ARG A 190 9.18 10.40 -7.36
CA ARG A 190 9.24 10.02 -8.79
C ARG A 190 8.22 8.96 -9.18
N LEU A 191 7.84 8.10 -8.25
CA LEU A 191 6.84 7.06 -8.46
C LEU A 191 5.41 7.58 -8.26
N LEU A 192 5.24 8.64 -7.47
CA LEU A 192 3.96 9.25 -7.09
C LEU A 192 3.47 10.39 -8.00
N ARG A 193 4.15 10.64 -9.11
CA ARG A 193 3.73 11.65 -10.08
C ARG A 193 2.29 11.43 -10.53
N LEU A 194 1.55 12.52 -10.68
CA LEU A 194 0.17 12.48 -11.15
C LEU A 194 0.13 11.97 -12.58
N GLU A 195 0.97 12.52 -13.45
CA GLU A 195 1.05 12.11 -14.85
C GLU A 195 1.62 10.68 -14.98
N PRO A 196 0.82 9.68 -15.42
CA PRO A 196 1.27 8.29 -15.44
C PRO A 196 2.52 8.08 -16.30
N SER A 197 2.60 8.78 -17.43
CA SER A 197 3.75 8.71 -18.36
C SER A 197 5.03 9.35 -17.80
N ALA A 198 4.92 10.22 -16.79
CA ALA A 198 6.05 10.87 -16.14
C ALA A 198 6.58 10.10 -14.93
N ARG A 199 5.86 9.08 -14.45
CA ARG A 199 6.27 8.24 -13.32
C ARG A 199 7.49 7.40 -13.71
N ALA A 200 8.42 7.25 -12.77
CA ALA A 200 9.58 6.39 -12.98
C ALA A 200 9.16 4.92 -13.17
N SER A 201 9.85 4.20 -14.05
CA SER A 201 9.70 2.75 -14.15
C SER A 201 10.48 2.02 -13.06
N ALA A 202 10.14 0.77 -12.79
CA ALA A 202 10.92 -0.09 -11.90
C ALA A 202 12.41 -0.16 -12.31
N ARG A 203 12.69 -0.15 -13.62
CA ARG A 203 14.06 -0.11 -14.14
C ARG A 203 14.78 1.18 -13.78
N ASP A 204 14.10 2.32 -13.87
CA ASP A 204 14.70 3.61 -13.53
C ASP A 204 15.00 3.73 -12.05
N ILE A 205 14.12 3.19 -11.20
CA ILE A 205 14.33 3.15 -9.74
C ILE A 205 15.45 2.18 -9.36
N LEU A 206 15.56 1.01 -9.98
CA LEU A 206 16.66 0.08 -9.72
C LEU A 206 18.04 0.65 -10.08
N ASN A 207 18.10 1.66 -10.94
CA ASN A 207 19.36 2.33 -11.30
C ASN A 207 19.71 3.49 -10.37
N ASP A 208 18.84 3.83 -9.42
CA ASP A 208 19.06 4.89 -8.44
C ASP A 208 20.27 4.58 -7.55
N PRO A 209 21.11 5.59 -7.21
CA PRO A 209 22.27 5.39 -6.33
C PRO A 209 21.94 4.70 -5.00
N TRP A 210 20.72 4.91 -4.49
CA TRP A 210 20.23 4.28 -3.26
C TRP A 210 20.37 2.75 -3.23
N PHE A 211 20.24 2.09 -4.39
CA PHE A 211 20.30 0.63 -4.51
C PHE A 211 21.68 0.09 -4.92
N LYS A 212 22.70 0.96 -5.01
CA LYS A 212 24.06 0.59 -5.45
C LYS A 212 25.06 0.50 -4.31
N GLU A 213 24.61 0.67 -3.07
CA GLU A 213 25.40 0.54 -1.84
C GLU A 213 25.49 -0.92 -1.36
#